data_AF-A0A928SZG1-F1
#
_entry.id   AF-A0A928SZG1-F1
#
_cell.length_a   1.000
_cell.length_b   1.000
_cell.length_c   1.000
_cell.angle_alpha   90.00
_cell.angle_beta   90.00
_cell.angle_gamma   90.00
#
_symmetry.space_group_name_H-M   'P 1'
#
loop_
_entity.id
_entity.type
_entity.pdbx_description
1 polymer ?
#
loop_
_entity_poly.entity_id
_entity_poly.type
_entity_poly.pdbx_seq_one_letter_code
_entity_poly.pdbx_strand_id
1 'polypeptide(L)'
;MKLLVSLAAAGLVMAALTGTALADGIGVQARHLKAKDRTALKAEVTKARAQNAAVFAKVAEAPKLAVEADQMKRGRAASIMLPLQALGKDALFPMLEMLALDGPTRGKMTNSSWTTLRVGLIEAVGLIRDTRANPVLNAILDRETDFEVVRAAAEALGRIGDDASAKKLARLATTNNPKQAAVVSALGECRRTVAASALAKLTNTKDEAQLLVVAKSLGAVGNAWAWQTPDVSKTGEGAQVRAIAARALMRVFLENTGYVRSKAERALLVVNDPSTPKLVAAAKQSANADQSRALDALSTKLAQNPAK
;
A
#
# COMPACT_ATOMS: atom_id res chain seq x y z
N MET A 1 32.81 75.55 -9.59
CA MET A 1 31.36 75.51 -9.29
C MET A 1 30.61 75.06 -10.54
N LYS A 2 30.25 73.78 -10.61
CA LYS A 2 29.03 73.19 -11.22
C LYS A 2 29.26 71.68 -11.38
N LEU A 3 28.63 70.94 -10.46
CA LEU A 3 28.47 69.50 -10.50
C LEU A 3 27.56 69.12 -11.67
N LEU A 4 27.91 68.07 -12.41
CA LEU A 4 26.95 67.25 -13.16
C LEU A 4 27.28 65.78 -12.90
N VAL A 5 26.58 65.23 -11.90
CA VAL A 5 26.50 63.80 -11.60
C VAL A 5 25.48 63.20 -12.58
N SER A 6 25.89 62.33 -13.49
CA SER A 6 24.94 61.53 -14.28
C SER A 6 24.63 60.24 -13.54
N LEU A 7 23.38 60.13 -13.08
CA LEU A 7 22.78 58.96 -12.45
C LEU A 7 22.94 57.70 -13.31
N ALA A 8 23.53 56.66 -12.73
CA ALA A 8 23.38 55.29 -13.20
C ALA A 8 21.99 54.78 -12.80
N ALA A 9 21.13 54.52 -13.78
CA ALA A 9 19.84 53.87 -13.58
C ALA A 9 20.06 52.36 -13.36
N ALA A 10 20.24 51.96 -12.10
CA ALA A 10 20.14 50.56 -11.70
C ALA A 10 18.66 50.14 -11.74
N GLY A 11 18.29 49.38 -12.76
CA GLY A 11 16.96 48.77 -12.89
C GLY A 11 16.70 47.81 -11.74
N LEU A 12 15.90 48.25 -10.77
CA LEU A 12 15.40 47.43 -9.68
C LEU A 12 14.31 46.49 -10.24
N VAL A 13 14.64 45.23 -10.50
CA VAL A 13 13.63 44.19 -10.77
C VAL A 13 12.93 43.88 -9.45
N MET A 14 11.86 44.61 -9.15
CA MET A 14 10.88 44.21 -8.15
C MET A 14 10.03 43.09 -8.75
N ALA A 15 10.50 41.85 -8.60
CA ALA A 15 9.64 40.70 -8.76
C ALA A 15 8.60 40.75 -7.63
N ALA A 16 7.37 41.09 -7.99
CA ALA A 16 6.22 40.98 -7.11
C ALA A 16 6.10 39.52 -6.64
N LEU A 17 6.47 39.27 -5.38
CA LEU A 17 6.10 38.05 -4.65
C LEU A 17 4.60 38.12 -4.37
N THR A 18 3.78 37.87 -5.41
CA THR A 18 2.39 37.52 -5.20
C THR A 18 2.39 36.18 -4.48
N GLY A 19 1.89 36.17 -3.25
CA GLY A 19 1.95 35.03 -2.35
C GLY A 19 1.42 33.77 -3.00
N THR A 20 2.32 32.88 -3.40
CA THR A 20 1.99 31.50 -3.68
C THR A 20 1.61 30.88 -2.34
N ALA A 21 0.40 30.35 -2.26
CA ALA A 21 0.00 29.47 -1.17
C ALA A 21 1.17 28.51 -0.90
N LEU A 22 1.61 28.44 0.36
CA LEU A 22 2.76 27.61 0.76
C LEU A 22 2.69 26.27 0.02
N ALA A 23 3.71 25.98 -0.78
CA ALA A 23 3.93 24.68 -1.37
C ALA A 23 3.81 23.65 -0.24
N ASP A 24 2.74 22.85 -0.28
CA ASP A 24 2.47 21.84 0.72
C ASP A 24 2.04 20.55 0.01
N GLY A 25 2.25 19.40 0.65
CA GLY A 25 2.01 18.11 0.04
C GLY A 25 0.53 17.76 -0.10
N ILE A 26 0.15 17.14 -1.23
CA ILE A 26 -1.23 16.67 -1.42
C ILE A 26 -1.55 15.42 -0.60
N GLY A 27 -0.54 14.65 -0.21
CA GLY A 27 -0.67 13.45 0.61
C GLY A 27 -0.68 13.81 2.10
N VAL A 28 0.29 14.61 2.52
CA VAL A 28 0.45 15.08 3.89
C VAL A 28 1.14 16.44 3.89
N GLN A 29 0.76 17.28 4.85
CA GLN A 29 1.42 18.57 4.99
C GLN A 29 2.86 18.42 5.51
N ALA A 30 3.80 19.18 4.97
CA ALA A 30 5.23 19.15 5.30
C ALA A 30 5.49 19.38 6.80
N ARG A 31 4.61 20.13 7.48
CA ARG A 31 4.71 20.34 8.94
C ARG A 31 4.45 19.09 9.78
N HIS A 32 3.82 18.06 9.21
CA HIS A 32 3.56 16.80 9.89
C HIS A 32 4.70 15.79 9.74
N LEU A 33 5.70 16.08 8.89
CA LEU A 33 6.96 15.35 8.89
C LEU A 33 7.83 15.83 10.06
N LYS A 34 8.61 14.92 10.64
CA LYS A 34 9.66 15.31 11.59
C LYS A 34 10.64 16.24 10.89
N ALA A 35 11.17 17.24 11.60
CA ALA A 35 12.06 18.25 11.01
C ALA A 35 13.25 17.63 10.27
N LYS A 36 13.89 16.60 10.86
CA LYS A 36 14.98 15.84 10.24
C LYS A 36 14.56 15.18 8.92
N ASP A 37 13.41 14.49 8.91
CA ASP A 37 12.90 13.78 7.74
C ASP A 37 12.51 14.76 6.63
N ARG A 38 11.91 15.90 6.98
CA ARG A 38 11.60 16.97 6.03
C ARG A 38 12.86 17.56 5.38
N THR A 39 13.90 17.84 6.18
CA THR A 39 15.17 18.36 5.67
C THR A 39 15.86 17.35 4.75
N ALA A 40 15.88 16.07 5.15
CA ALA A 40 16.44 15.00 4.33
C ALA A 40 15.68 14.84 3.00
N LEU A 41 14.34 14.86 3.05
CA LEU A 41 13.50 14.77 1.85
C LEU A 41 13.78 15.93 0.89
N LYS A 42 13.87 17.17 1.39
CA LYS A 42 14.22 18.33 0.56
C LYS A 42 15.58 18.17 -0.13
N ALA A 43 16.59 17.71 0.62
CA ALA A 43 17.93 17.50 0.07
C ALA A 43 17.94 16.41 -1.03
N GLU A 44 17.26 15.28 -0.80
CA GLU A 44 17.15 14.21 -1.79
C GLU A 44 16.37 14.65 -3.04
N VAL A 45 15.31 15.44 -2.87
CA VAL A 45 14.55 16.03 -3.99
C VAL A 45 15.43 16.95 -4.83
N THR A 46 16.18 17.87 -4.21
CA THR A 46 17.12 18.74 -4.93
C THR A 46 18.16 17.94 -5.70
N LYS A 47 18.75 16.92 -5.05
CA LYS A 47 19.73 16.03 -5.67
C LYS A 47 19.15 15.25 -6.85
N ALA A 48 17.99 14.64 -6.67
CA ALA A 48 17.32 13.86 -7.72
C ALA A 48 16.92 14.74 -8.92
N ARG A 49 16.46 15.96 -8.66
CA ARG A 49 16.11 16.93 -9.70
C ARG A 49 17.32 17.36 -10.52
N ALA A 50 18.47 17.56 -9.88
CA ALA A 50 19.73 17.85 -10.56
C ALA A 50 20.21 16.68 -11.43
N GLN A 51 19.92 15.44 -11.02
CA GLN A 51 20.30 14.24 -11.77
C GLN A 51 19.38 13.95 -12.96
N ASN A 52 18.07 14.17 -12.81
CA ASN A 52 17.09 13.84 -13.84
C ASN A 52 15.86 14.77 -13.78
N ALA A 53 15.99 15.99 -14.27
CA ALA A 53 14.85 16.94 -14.30
C ALA A 53 13.69 16.45 -15.20
N ALA A 54 13.97 15.61 -16.20
CA ALA A 54 12.96 15.10 -17.12
C ALA A 54 11.92 14.21 -16.43
N VAL A 55 12.32 13.40 -15.42
CA VAL A 55 11.35 12.59 -14.67
C VAL A 55 10.44 13.44 -13.79
N PHE A 56 10.93 14.58 -13.27
CA PHE A 56 10.10 15.53 -12.53
C PHE A 56 9.01 16.13 -13.42
N ALA A 57 9.37 16.52 -14.64
CA ALA A 57 8.40 17.00 -15.62
C ALA A 57 7.33 15.94 -15.95
N LYS A 58 7.72 14.66 -16.09
CA LYS A 58 6.77 13.56 -16.33
C LYS A 58 5.83 13.32 -15.13
N VAL A 59 6.33 13.38 -13.89
CA VAL A 59 5.49 13.25 -12.70
C VAL A 59 4.56 14.47 -12.53
N ALA A 60 4.98 15.66 -12.98
CA ALA A 60 4.13 16.85 -12.95
C ALA A 60 2.86 16.72 -13.81
N GLU A 61 2.81 15.79 -14.77
CA GLU A 61 1.61 15.47 -15.56
C GLU A 61 0.59 14.61 -14.80
N ALA A 62 0.93 14.07 -13.62
CA ALA A 62 0.05 13.20 -12.84
C ALA A 62 -1.36 13.78 -12.57
N PRO A 63 -1.54 15.09 -12.27
CA PRO A 63 -2.87 15.65 -12.06
C PRO A 63 -3.75 15.56 -13.31
N LYS A 64 -3.18 15.81 -14.49
CA LYS A 64 -3.88 15.68 -15.78
C LYS A 64 -4.29 14.23 -16.01
N LEU A 65 -3.35 13.29 -15.82
CA LEU A 65 -3.64 11.85 -15.93
C LEU A 65 -4.76 11.42 -14.98
N ALA A 66 -4.80 11.97 -13.76
CA ALA A 66 -5.83 11.63 -12.79
C ALA A 66 -7.23 12.11 -13.21
N VAL A 67 -7.33 13.30 -13.83
CA VAL A 67 -8.60 13.81 -14.37
C VAL A 67 -9.06 12.96 -15.55
N GLU A 68 -8.18 12.67 -16.50
CA GLU A 68 -8.50 11.86 -17.68
C GLU A 68 -8.92 10.44 -17.29
N ALA A 69 -8.18 9.81 -16.38
CA ALA A 69 -8.50 8.48 -15.89
C ALA A 69 -9.85 8.45 -15.14
N ASP A 70 -10.17 9.48 -14.35
CA ASP A 70 -11.46 9.58 -13.66
C ASP A 70 -12.64 9.75 -14.62
N GLN A 71 -12.44 10.48 -15.72
CA GLN A 71 -13.47 10.67 -16.77
C GLN A 71 -13.71 9.39 -17.58
N MET A 72 -12.66 8.58 -17.80
CA MET A 72 -12.73 7.36 -18.61
C MET A 72 -13.10 6.10 -17.81
N LYS A 73 -13.19 6.19 -16.48
CA LYS A 73 -13.41 5.00 -15.64
C LYS A 73 -14.78 4.37 -15.92
N ARG A 74 -14.79 3.06 -16.09
CA ARG A 74 -16.02 2.25 -16.22
C ARG A 74 -16.47 1.64 -14.89
N GLY A 75 -15.76 1.94 -13.80
CA GLY A 75 -15.98 1.37 -12.48
C GLY A 75 -15.86 2.40 -11.37
N ARG A 76 -15.75 1.93 -10.12
CA ARG A 76 -15.78 2.80 -8.94
C ARG A 76 -14.55 3.71 -8.82
N ALA A 77 -13.37 3.21 -9.16
CA ALA A 77 -12.10 3.91 -9.02
C ALA A 77 -11.30 3.89 -10.32
N ALA A 78 -10.63 5.01 -10.61
CA ALA A 78 -9.60 5.11 -11.62
C ALA A 78 -8.22 4.87 -10.97
N SER A 79 -7.21 4.55 -11.77
CA SER A 79 -5.83 4.45 -11.30
C SER A 79 -4.87 5.01 -12.35
N ILE A 80 -3.90 5.79 -11.87
CA ILE A 80 -2.75 6.27 -12.66
C ILE A 80 -1.45 5.57 -12.24
N MET A 81 -1.55 4.49 -11.46
CA MET A 81 -0.39 3.78 -10.93
C MET A 81 0.53 3.25 -12.04
N LEU A 82 -0.01 2.61 -13.09
CA LEU A 82 0.81 2.00 -14.15
C LEU A 82 1.65 3.04 -14.94
N PRO A 83 1.08 4.16 -15.42
CA PRO A 83 1.87 5.24 -16.01
C PRO A 83 2.99 5.76 -15.10
N LEU A 84 2.71 5.92 -13.80
CA LEU A 84 3.71 6.39 -12.83
C LEU A 84 4.79 5.33 -12.56
N GLN A 85 4.41 4.05 -12.46
CA GLN A 85 5.34 2.93 -12.28
C GLN A 85 6.32 2.81 -13.46
N ALA A 86 5.84 3.06 -14.69
CA ALA A 86 6.66 3.00 -15.90
C ALA A 86 7.80 4.03 -15.92
N LEU A 87 7.75 5.07 -15.09
CA LEU A 87 8.83 6.04 -14.92
C LEU A 87 10.04 5.47 -14.14
N GLY A 88 9.88 4.32 -13.48
CA GLY A 88 10.95 3.63 -12.76
C GLY A 88 11.33 4.27 -11.43
N LYS A 89 12.44 3.78 -10.84
CA LYS A 89 12.88 4.16 -9.48
C LYS A 89 13.23 5.65 -9.33
N ASP A 90 13.63 6.32 -10.42
CA ASP A 90 13.99 7.74 -10.38
C ASP A 90 12.77 8.65 -10.12
N ALA A 91 11.56 8.12 -10.33
CA ALA A 91 10.32 8.83 -10.03
C ALA A 91 9.98 8.88 -8.53
N LEU A 92 10.77 8.22 -7.65
CA LEU A 92 10.51 8.23 -6.21
C LEU A 92 10.41 9.64 -5.64
N PHE A 93 11.47 10.45 -5.79
CA PHE A 93 11.52 11.78 -5.20
C PHE A 93 10.57 12.80 -5.79
N PRO A 94 10.32 12.88 -7.12
CA PRO A 94 9.27 13.76 -7.61
C PRO A 94 7.88 13.38 -7.09
N MET A 95 7.58 12.09 -6.92
CA MET A 95 6.30 11.67 -6.31
C MET A 95 6.23 12.02 -4.82
N LEU A 96 7.32 11.82 -4.06
CA LEU A 96 7.38 12.21 -2.64
C LEU A 96 7.33 13.73 -2.44
N GLU A 97 7.92 14.50 -3.35
CA GLU A 97 7.82 15.97 -3.38
C GLU A 97 6.35 16.38 -3.53
N MET A 98 5.65 15.86 -4.54
CA MET A 98 4.23 16.16 -4.74
C MET A 98 3.37 15.75 -3.54
N LEU A 99 3.68 14.61 -2.92
CA LEU A 99 2.92 14.10 -1.77
C LEU A 99 3.16 14.89 -0.48
N ALA A 100 4.32 15.52 -0.28
CA ALA A 100 4.72 16.00 1.04
C ALA A 100 5.37 17.39 1.11
N LEU A 101 5.76 17.99 -0.02
CA LEU A 101 6.52 19.25 -0.06
C LEU A 101 5.94 20.28 -1.01
N ASP A 102 5.63 19.90 -2.25
CA ASP A 102 5.20 20.83 -3.30
C ASP A 102 4.18 20.15 -4.21
N GLY A 103 2.96 20.04 -3.68
CA GLY A 103 1.82 19.46 -4.35
C GLY A 103 1.02 20.48 -5.16
N PRO A 104 0.34 20.05 -6.24
CA PRO A 104 -0.61 20.93 -6.92
C PRO A 104 -1.74 21.33 -5.98
N THR A 105 -2.33 22.50 -6.20
CA THR A 105 -3.62 22.82 -5.58
C THR A 105 -4.71 21.97 -6.21
N ARG A 106 -5.79 21.73 -5.44
CA ARG A 106 -6.91 20.92 -5.92
C ARG A 106 -7.63 21.53 -7.13
N GLY A 107 -7.70 22.86 -7.22
CA GLY A 107 -8.37 23.55 -8.31
C GLY A 107 -9.78 23.02 -8.57
N LYS A 108 -10.07 22.65 -9.83
CA LYS A 108 -11.37 22.12 -10.28
C LYS A 108 -11.49 20.58 -10.21
N MET A 109 -10.53 19.88 -9.60
CA MET A 109 -10.58 18.43 -9.51
C MET A 109 -11.75 17.96 -8.64
N THR A 110 -12.50 17.00 -9.18
CA THR A 110 -13.55 16.26 -8.44
C THR A 110 -12.94 15.54 -7.24
N ASN A 111 -13.77 15.16 -6.24
CA ASN A 111 -13.28 14.32 -5.13
C ASN A 111 -12.62 13.05 -5.66
N SER A 112 -13.19 12.46 -6.70
CA SER A 112 -12.72 11.21 -7.28
C SER A 112 -11.40 11.33 -8.03
N SER A 113 -11.22 12.35 -8.89
CA SER A 113 -9.94 12.60 -9.55
C SER A 113 -8.85 13.02 -8.55
N TRP A 114 -9.21 13.75 -7.49
CA TRP A 114 -8.28 14.09 -6.41
C TRP A 114 -7.79 12.84 -5.65
N THR A 115 -8.71 11.93 -5.30
CA THR A 115 -8.36 10.64 -4.70
C THR A 115 -7.53 9.79 -5.66
N THR A 116 -7.88 9.75 -6.95
CA THR A 116 -7.12 9.04 -8.00
C THR A 116 -5.67 9.50 -8.06
N LEU A 117 -5.42 10.81 -8.01
CA LEU A 117 -4.07 11.38 -7.99
C LEU A 117 -3.28 10.91 -6.76
N ARG A 118 -3.85 11.09 -5.57
CA ARG A 118 -3.19 10.75 -4.30
C ARG A 118 -2.88 9.26 -4.20
N VAL A 119 -3.88 8.43 -4.48
CA VAL A 119 -3.77 6.96 -4.44
C VAL A 119 -2.75 6.47 -5.46
N GLY A 120 -2.81 6.96 -6.71
CA GLY A 120 -1.88 6.53 -7.76
C GLY A 120 -0.42 6.84 -7.44
N LEU A 121 -0.13 8.01 -6.88
CA LEU A 121 1.21 8.37 -6.40
C LEU A 121 1.67 7.45 -5.27
N ILE A 122 0.82 7.22 -4.26
CA ILE A 122 1.15 6.38 -3.11
C ILE A 122 1.39 4.92 -3.54
N GLU A 123 0.54 4.37 -4.41
CA GLU A 123 0.68 3.02 -4.95
C GLU A 123 1.99 2.88 -5.75
N ALA A 124 2.30 3.84 -6.63
CA ALA A 124 3.53 3.84 -7.40
C ALA A 124 4.78 3.94 -6.52
N VAL A 125 4.78 4.81 -5.50
CA VAL A 125 5.85 4.87 -4.48
C VAL A 125 6.02 3.52 -3.78
N GLY A 126 4.93 2.84 -3.41
CA GLY A 126 4.96 1.52 -2.80
C GLY A 126 5.57 0.43 -3.69
N LEU A 127 5.36 0.52 -5.01
CA LEU A 127 5.93 -0.42 -5.99
C LEU A 127 7.43 -0.24 -6.21
N ILE A 128 7.97 0.96 -5.96
CA ILE A 128 9.43 1.21 -5.98
C ILE A 128 10.11 0.48 -4.82
N ARG A 129 9.41 0.25 -3.69
CA ARG A 129 9.90 -0.49 -2.51
C ARG A 129 11.16 0.12 -1.87
N ASP A 130 11.28 1.44 -1.90
CA ASP A 130 12.40 2.16 -1.28
C ASP A 130 12.01 2.69 0.10
N THR A 131 12.76 2.31 1.13
CA THR A 131 12.53 2.72 2.52
C THR A 131 12.64 4.23 2.74
N ARG A 132 13.26 4.99 1.82
CA ARG A 132 13.28 6.45 1.87
C ARG A 132 11.88 7.07 1.75
N ALA A 133 10.88 6.33 1.27
CA ALA A 133 9.48 6.74 1.28
C ALA A 133 8.82 6.66 2.67
N ASN A 134 9.38 5.90 3.61
CA ASN A 134 8.75 5.59 4.89
C ASN A 134 8.31 6.83 5.68
N PRO A 135 9.07 7.93 5.80
CA PRO A 135 8.62 9.10 6.55
C PRO A 135 7.32 9.69 6.00
N VAL A 136 7.19 9.81 4.68
CA VAL A 136 6.00 10.36 4.02
C VAL A 136 4.83 9.41 4.15
N LEU A 137 5.01 8.13 3.83
CA LEU A 137 3.93 7.13 3.91
C LEU A 137 3.43 6.94 5.34
N ASN A 138 4.32 6.97 6.33
CA ASN A 138 3.93 6.93 7.74
C ASN A 138 3.11 8.16 8.14
N ALA A 139 3.53 9.35 7.73
CA ALA A 139 2.82 10.58 8.04
C ALA A 139 1.43 10.63 7.38
N ILE A 140 1.30 10.12 6.14
CA ILE A 140 -0.01 9.94 5.48
C ILE A 140 -0.86 8.96 6.30
N LEU A 141 -0.34 7.77 6.60
CA LEU A 141 -1.07 6.75 7.36
C LEU A 141 -1.52 7.26 8.75
N ASP A 142 -0.72 8.12 9.40
CA ASP A 142 -1.04 8.64 10.73
C ASP A 142 -2.14 9.72 10.67
N ARG A 143 -2.21 10.52 9.61
CA ARG A 143 -3.10 11.70 9.54
C ARG A 143 -4.34 11.54 8.68
N GLU A 144 -4.30 10.66 7.69
CA GLU A 144 -5.41 10.51 6.75
C GLU A 144 -6.59 9.74 7.36
N THR A 145 -7.79 10.05 6.87
CA THR A 145 -9.06 9.41 7.22
C THR A 145 -9.79 8.83 6.01
N ASP A 146 -9.50 9.29 4.79
CA ASP A 146 -10.02 8.70 3.55
C ASP A 146 -9.56 7.24 3.43
N PHE A 147 -10.54 6.34 3.28
CA PHE A 147 -10.31 4.90 3.27
C PHE A 147 -9.31 4.48 2.16
N GLU A 148 -9.44 5.00 0.95
CA GLU A 148 -8.61 4.60 -0.18
C GLU A 148 -7.17 5.08 -0.02
N VAL A 149 -6.99 6.31 0.49
CA VAL A 149 -5.65 6.86 0.75
C VAL A 149 -4.97 6.13 1.92
N VAL A 150 -5.70 5.81 3.00
CA VAL A 150 -5.19 4.99 4.10
C VAL A 150 -4.80 3.60 3.62
N ARG A 151 -5.67 2.94 2.83
CA ARG A 151 -5.40 1.63 2.24
C ARG A 151 -4.13 1.67 1.39
N ALA A 152 -4.03 2.63 0.47
CA ALA A 152 -2.87 2.78 -0.40
C ALA A 152 -1.57 3.00 0.40
N ALA A 153 -1.60 3.85 1.43
CA ALA A 153 -0.42 4.12 2.26
C ALA A 153 0.02 2.89 3.06
N ALA A 154 -0.95 2.16 3.63
CA ALA A 154 -0.69 0.92 4.33
C ALA A 154 -0.15 -0.18 3.40
N GLU A 155 -0.71 -0.32 2.18
CA GLU A 155 -0.22 -1.26 1.17
C GLU A 155 1.19 -0.90 0.71
N ALA A 156 1.47 0.37 0.47
CA ALA A 156 2.79 0.85 0.09
C ALA A 156 3.85 0.50 1.14
N LEU A 157 3.55 0.76 2.43
CA LEU A 157 4.40 0.34 3.55
C LEU A 157 4.57 -1.19 3.61
N GLY A 158 3.50 -1.94 3.33
CA GLY A 158 3.54 -3.40 3.27
C GLY A 158 4.43 -3.94 2.15
N ARG A 159 4.39 -3.31 0.97
CA ARG A 159 5.23 -3.68 -0.20
C ARG A 159 6.70 -3.38 0.04
N ILE A 160 7.02 -2.24 0.66
CA ILE A 160 8.38 -1.89 1.12
C ILE A 160 8.90 -3.00 2.05
N GLY A 161 8.07 -3.49 2.97
CA GLY A 161 8.29 -4.77 3.64
C GLY A 161 9.32 -4.77 4.76
N ASP A 162 9.73 -3.60 5.26
CA ASP A 162 10.62 -3.49 6.41
C ASP A 162 9.91 -3.86 7.74
N ASP A 163 10.71 -4.28 8.73
CA ASP A 163 10.21 -4.75 10.04
C ASP A 163 9.39 -3.70 10.78
N ALA A 164 9.82 -2.43 10.70
CA ALA A 164 9.19 -1.36 11.47
C ALA A 164 7.79 -1.05 10.89
N SER A 165 7.68 -0.98 9.57
CA SER A 165 6.41 -0.85 8.85
C SER A 165 5.49 -2.03 9.15
N ALA A 166 5.99 -3.27 9.04
CA ALA A 166 5.19 -4.46 9.32
C ALA A 166 4.66 -4.50 10.76
N LYS A 167 5.49 -4.16 11.76
CA LYS A 167 5.08 -4.07 13.18
C LYS A 167 4.04 -2.97 13.40
N LYS A 168 4.18 -1.81 12.74
CA LYS A 168 3.21 -0.73 12.83
C LYS A 168 1.85 -1.14 12.26
N LEU A 169 1.83 -1.72 11.06
CA LEU A 169 0.60 -2.18 10.41
C LEU A 169 -0.07 -3.29 11.21
N ALA A 170 0.69 -4.26 11.72
CA ALA A 170 0.17 -5.33 12.58
C ALA A 170 -0.56 -4.77 13.82
N ARG A 171 0.03 -3.77 14.49
CA ARG A 171 -0.61 -3.10 15.64
C ARG A 171 -1.89 -2.35 15.25
N LEU A 172 -1.86 -1.63 14.14
CA LEU A 172 -3.02 -0.89 13.64
C LEU A 172 -4.17 -1.82 13.21
N ALA A 173 -3.85 -3.02 12.70
CA ALA A 173 -4.86 -4.02 12.35
C ALA A 173 -5.54 -4.65 13.57
N THR A 174 -4.86 -4.75 14.72
CA THR A 174 -5.39 -5.40 15.92
C THR A 174 -5.91 -4.41 16.97
N THR A 175 -5.97 -3.13 16.66
CA THR A 175 -6.54 -2.09 17.54
C THR A 175 -7.85 -1.62 16.95
N ASN A 176 -8.85 -1.36 17.80
CA ASN A 176 -10.12 -0.81 17.36
C ASN A 176 -9.91 0.66 16.95
N ASN A 177 -9.78 0.91 15.65
CA ASN A 177 -9.58 2.24 15.10
C ASN A 177 -10.26 2.35 13.71
N PRO A 178 -10.62 3.56 13.25
CA PRO A 178 -11.31 3.74 11.97
C PRO A 178 -10.52 3.26 10.74
N LYS A 179 -9.19 3.12 10.85
CA LYS A 179 -8.29 2.69 9.78
C LYS A 179 -8.16 1.17 9.71
N GLN A 180 -8.69 0.44 10.69
CA GLN A 180 -8.48 -0.99 10.85
C GLN A 180 -8.82 -1.75 9.56
N ALA A 181 -10.00 -1.53 8.98
CA ALA A 181 -10.42 -2.24 7.77
C ALA A 181 -9.44 -2.05 6.58
N ALA A 182 -8.98 -0.82 6.36
CA ALA A 182 -8.00 -0.49 5.33
C ALA A 182 -6.65 -1.15 5.60
N VAL A 183 -6.18 -1.11 6.87
CA VAL A 183 -4.90 -1.71 7.27
C VAL A 183 -4.95 -3.24 7.19
N VAL A 184 -6.06 -3.88 7.57
CA VAL A 184 -6.24 -5.33 7.44
C VAL A 184 -6.13 -5.76 5.97
N SER A 185 -6.80 -5.04 5.06
CA SER A 185 -6.65 -5.30 3.62
C SER A 185 -5.20 -5.17 3.16
N ALA A 186 -4.48 -4.17 3.68
CA ALA A 186 -3.09 -3.91 3.32
C ALA A 186 -2.07 -4.92 3.89
N LEU A 187 -2.39 -5.60 5.00
CA LEU A 187 -1.51 -6.65 5.55
C LEU A 187 -1.32 -7.81 4.58
N GLY A 188 -2.22 -8.00 3.61
CA GLY A 188 -2.04 -8.96 2.51
C GLY A 188 -0.79 -8.69 1.66
N GLU A 189 -0.36 -7.43 1.54
CA GLU A 189 0.84 -7.05 0.80
C GLU A 189 2.13 -7.17 1.64
N CYS A 190 1.98 -7.34 2.96
CA CYS A 190 3.10 -7.41 3.91
C CYS A 190 3.67 -8.82 3.95
N ARG A 191 4.82 -9.04 3.31
CA ARG A 191 5.46 -10.37 3.20
C ARG A 191 6.20 -10.84 4.46
N ARG A 192 5.65 -10.55 5.65
CA ARG A 192 6.28 -10.73 6.96
C ARG A 192 5.45 -11.59 7.91
N THR A 193 6.12 -12.41 8.70
CA THR A 193 5.48 -13.28 9.72
C THR A 193 4.60 -12.53 10.71
N VAL A 194 5.00 -11.32 11.10
CA VAL A 194 4.22 -10.46 12.00
C VAL A 194 2.86 -10.06 11.39
N ALA A 195 2.79 -9.83 10.08
CA ALA A 195 1.56 -9.49 9.38
C ALA A 195 0.61 -10.70 9.31
N ALA A 196 1.14 -11.85 8.92
CA ALA A 196 0.39 -13.11 8.90
C ALA A 196 -0.16 -13.47 10.29
N SER A 197 0.65 -13.29 11.34
CA SER A 197 0.24 -13.53 12.72
C SER A 197 -0.85 -12.57 13.17
N ALA A 198 -0.79 -11.30 12.77
CA ALA A 198 -1.83 -10.32 13.06
C ALA A 198 -3.15 -10.70 12.37
N LEU A 199 -3.10 -11.04 11.08
CA LEU A 199 -4.28 -11.53 10.34
C LEU A 199 -4.87 -12.80 10.96
N ALA A 200 -4.03 -13.74 11.38
CA ALA A 200 -4.48 -14.98 12.03
C ALA A 200 -5.18 -14.74 13.38
N LYS A 201 -4.84 -13.67 14.11
CA LYS A 201 -5.56 -13.29 15.34
C LYS A 201 -6.96 -12.73 15.04
N LEU A 202 -7.12 -12.07 13.90
CA LEU A 202 -8.39 -11.46 13.50
C LEU A 202 -9.43 -12.47 13.02
N THR A 203 -9.08 -13.74 12.85
CA THR A 203 -10.06 -14.79 12.49
C THR A 203 -11.06 -15.10 13.61
N ASN A 204 -10.82 -14.63 14.83
CA ASN A 204 -11.70 -14.87 15.98
C ASN A 204 -12.92 -13.94 16.03
N THR A 205 -13.03 -13.01 15.09
CA THR A 205 -14.19 -12.10 14.98
C THR A 205 -15.46 -12.86 14.56
N LYS A 206 -16.62 -12.33 14.95
CA LYS A 206 -17.93 -12.79 14.47
C LYS A 206 -18.48 -11.95 13.32
N ASP A 207 -17.80 -10.85 12.98
CA ASP A 207 -18.17 -10.03 11.83
C ASP A 207 -17.77 -10.73 10.53
N GLU A 208 -18.76 -11.20 9.78
CA GLU A 208 -18.55 -11.86 8.48
C GLU A 208 -17.84 -10.93 7.48
N ALA A 209 -18.17 -9.64 7.45
CA ALA A 209 -17.54 -8.69 6.53
C ALA A 209 -16.03 -8.59 6.83
N GLN A 210 -15.67 -8.53 8.11
CA GLN A 210 -14.28 -8.57 8.54
C GLN A 210 -13.61 -9.90 8.20
N LEU A 211 -14.26 -11.04 8.41
CA LEU A 211 -13.73 -12.36 8.06
C LEU A 211 -13.44 -12.49 6.56
N LEU A 212 -14.28 -11.93 5.69
CA LEU A 212 -14.04 -11.92 4.25
C LEU A 212 -12.77 -11.16 3.88
N VAL A 213 -12.53 -10.00 4.51
CA VAL A 213 -11.31 -9.20 4.31
C VAL A 213 -10.08 -9.94 4.88
N VAL A 214 -10.20 -10.53 6.07
CA VAL A 214 -9.12 -11.31 6.70
C VAL A 214 -8.77 -12.53 5.85
N ALA A 215 -9.75 -13.31 5.37
CA ALA A 215 -9.51 -14.47 4.53
C ALA A 215 -8.84 -14.09 3.21
N LYS A 216 -9.29 -13.02 2.55
CA LYS A 216 -8.63 -12.47 1.35
C LYS A 216 -7.17 -12.10 1.64
N SER A 217 -6.94 -11.41 2.76
CA SER A 217 -5.60 -10.91 3.13
C SER A 217 -4.67 -12.04 3.55
N LEU A 218 -5.17 -13.09 4.21
CA LEU A 218 -4.43 -14.32 4.51
C LEU A 218 -4.03 -15.06 3.22
N GLY A 219 -4.93 -15.09 2.22
CA GLY A 219 -4.63 -15.60 0.89
C GLY A 219 -3.52 -14.82 0.20
N ALA A 220 -3.62 -13.49 0.18
CA ALA A 220 -2.64 -12.60 -0.44
C ALA A 220 -1.27 -12.68 0.25
N VAL A 221 -1.24 -12.61 1.59
CA VAL A 221 0.01 -12.64 2.34
C VAL A 221 0.74 -13.95 2.08
N GLY A 222 0.03 -15.09 2.07
CA GLY A 222 0.59 -16.40 1.80
C GLY A 222 0.92 -16.69 0.32
N ASN A 223 0.56 -15.81 -0.61
CA ASN A 223 0.82 -15.98 -2.04
C ASN A 223 1.75 -14.90 -2.59
N ALA A 224 2.92 -14.77 -1.97
CA ALA A 224 3.94 -13.85 -2.43
C ALA A 224 5.00 -14.57 -3.28
N TRP A 225 5.01 -14.29 -4.60
CA TRP A 225 6.02 -14.82 -5.54
C TRP A 225 7.46 -14.55 -5.09
N ALA A 226 7.68 -13.44 -4.37
CA ALA A 226 9.00 -13.08 -3.88
C ALA A 226 9.66 -14.13 -2.97
N TRP A 227 8.90 -15.06 -2.35
CA TRP A 227 9.49 -16.14 -1.57
C TRP A 227 10.01 -17.31 -2.40
N GLN A 228 9.73 -17.33 -3.70
CA GLN A 228 10.29 -18.30 -4.64
C GLN A 228 11.67 -17.86 -5.15
N THR A 229 12.10 -16.61 -4.88
CA THR A 229 13.44 -16.17 -5.28
C THR A 229 14.52 -16.86 -4.44
N PRO A 230 15.70 -17.17 -5.01
CA PRO A 230 16.73 -17.93 -4.31
C PRO A 230 17.19 -17.31 -2.99
N ASP A 231 17.28 -15.99 -2.91
CA ASP A 231 17.77 -15.29 -1.71
C ASP A 231 16.73 -15.32 -0.57
N VAL A 232 15.45 -15.16 -0.92
CA VAL A 232 14.38 -15.07 0.07
C VAL A 232 13.94 -16.46 0.53
N SER A 233 13.95 -17.46 -0.36
CA SER A 233 13.53 -18.83 -0.03
C SER A 233 14.37 -19.45 1.10
N LYS A 234 15.67 -19.11 1.16
CA LYS A 234 16.62 -19.56 2.20
C LYS A 234 16.29 -19.05 3.61
N THR A 235 15.53 -17.96 3.73
CA THR A 235 15.18 -17.38 5.04
C THR A 235 14.19 -18.24 5.82
N GLY A 236 13.44 -19.11 5.14
CA GLY A 236 12.33 -19.86 5.72
C GLY A 236 11.10 -19.01 6.10
N GLU A 237 11.17 -17.67 6.00
CA GLU A 237 10.07 -16.78 6.41
C GLU A 237 8.81 -17.05 5.58
N GLY A 238 8.96 -17.25 4.27
CA GLY A 238 7.82 -17.56 3.39
C GLY A 238 7.11 -18.86 3.76
N ALA A 239 7.84 -19.89 4.19
CA ALA A 239 7.24 -21.14 4.67
C ALA A 239 6.47 -20.91 5.98
N GLN A 240 7.02 -20.12 6.90
CA GLN A 240 6.33 -19.76 8.14
C GLN A 240 5.03 -18.98 7.87
N VAL A 241 5.09 -17.99 6.96
CA VAL A 241 3.90 -17.21 6.61
C VAL A 241 2.82 -18.08 5.98
N ARG A 242 3.17 -18.92 4.99
CA ARG A 242 2.22 -19.84 4.37
C ARG A 242 1.58 -20.77 5.39
N ALA A 243 2.37 -21.34 6.31
CA ALA A 243 1.84 -22.21 7.35
C ALA A 243 0.91 -21.49 8.32
N ILE A 244 1.20 -20.24 8.71
CA ILE A 244 0.31 -19.41 9.53
C ILE A 244 -0.99 -19.13 8.78
N ALA A 245 -0.90 -18.71 7.51
CA ALA A 245 -2.05 -18.40 6.69
C ALA A 245 -2.95 -19.62 6.47
N ALA A 246 -2.37 -20.76 6.10
CA ALA A 246 -3.11 -22.01 5.89
C ALA A 246 -3.83 -22.48 7.16
N ARG A 247 -3.17 -22.45 8.33
CA ARG A 247 -3.81 -22.80 9.61
C ARG A 247 -4.96 -21.85 9.97
N ALA A 248 -4.76 -20.55 9.80
CA ALA A 248 -5.79 -19.55 10.06
C ALA A 248 -6.99 -19.71 9.11
N LEU A 249 -6.74 -19.93 7.83
CA LEU A 249 -7.78 -20.16 6.82
C LEU A 249 -8.53 -21.48 7.04
N MET A 250 -7.86 -22.54 7.47
CA MET A 250 -8.53 -23.79 7.84
C MET A 250 -9.50 -23.59 9.00
N ARG A 251 -9.14 -22.77 9.99
CA ARG A 251 -10.08 -22.37 11.06
C ARG A 251 -11.30 -21.66 10.50
N VAL A 252 -11.09 -20.61 9.68
CA VAL A 252 -12.20 -19.86 9.06
C VAL A 252 -13.08 -20.78 8.21
N PHE A 253 -12.49 -21.72 7.47
CA PHE A 253 -13.22 -22.70 6.66
C PHE A 253 -14.11 -23.62 7.50
N LEU A 254 -13.60 -24.13 8.62
CA LEU A 254 -14.31 -25.08 9.49
C LEU A 254 -15.39 -24.44 10.35
N GLU A 255 -15.15 -23.22 10.83
CA GLU A 255 -16.03 -22.50 11.76
C GLU A 255 -17.16 -21.74 11.08
N ASN A 256 -17.14 -21.62 9.75
CA ASN A 256 -18.13 -20.86 8.98
C ASN A 256 -18.76 -21.71 7.88
N THR A 257 -19.86 -21.23 7.30
CA THR A 257 -20.56 -21.84 6.17
C THR A 257 -20.68 -20.83 5.02
N GLY A 258 -21.35 -21.20 3.92
CA GLY A 258 -21.73 -20.29 2.85
C GLY A 258 -20.55 -19.52 2.23
N TYR A 259 -20.72 -18.20 2.11
CA TYR A 259 -19.77 -17.35 1.39
C TYR A 259 -18.42 -17.21 2.11
N VAL A 260 -18.41 -17.12 3.44
CA VAL A 260 -17.17 -17.05 4.23
C VAL A 260 -16.33 -18.32 4.06
N ARG A 261 -16.97 -19.51 4.15
CA ARG A 261 -16.28 -20.79 3.88
C ARG A 261 -15.72 -20.84 2.46
N SER A 262 -16.49 -20.42 1.46
CA SER A 262 -16.03 -20.39 0.06
C SER A 262 -14.84 -19.45 -0.15
N LYS A 263 -14.79 -18.30 0.53
CA LYS A 263 -13.62 -17.41 0.49
C LYS A 263 -12.39 -18.02 1.15
N ALA A 264 -12.55 -18.66 2.29
CA ALA A 264 -11.45 -19.36 2.96
C ALA A 264 -10.91 -20.50 2.08
N GLU A 265 -11.78 -21.26 1.43
CA GLU A 265 -11.41 -22.31 0.47
C GLU A 265 -10.54 -21.76 -0.67
N ARG A 266 -10.99 -20.70 -1.35
CA ARG A 266 -10.22 -20.08 -2.44
C ARG A 266 -8.87 -19.55 -1.97
N ALA A 267 -8.82 -18.96 -0.78
CA ALA A 267 -7.58 -18.49 -0.20
C ALA A 267 -6.62 -19.66 0.11
N LEU A 268 -7.11 -20.79 0.62
CA LEU A 268 -6.29 -22.00 0.85
C LEU A 268 -5.65 -22.52 -0.42
N LEU A 269 -6.40 -22.53 -1.54
CA LEU A 269 -5.87 -22.94 -2.84
C LEU A 269 -4.73 -22.04 -3.32
N VAL A 270 -4.78 -20.74 -3.00
CA VAL A 270 -3.79 -19.75 -3.47
C VAL A 270 -2.57 -19.67 -2.53
N VAL A 271 -2.72 -19.90 -1.22
CA VAL A 271 -1.57 -20.01 -0.30
C VAL A 271 -0.72 -21.24 -0.63
N ASN A 272 -1.37 -22.34 -1.02
CA ASN A 272 -0.73 -23.61 -1.43
C ASN A 272 0.38 -24.08 -0.47
N ASP A 273 0.15 -23.99 0.84
CA ASP A 273 1.12 -24.45 1.82
C ASP A 273 1.24 -25.99 1.76
N PRO A 274 2.46 -26.57 1.72
CA PRO A 274 2.65 -28.02 1.63
C PRO A 274 2.03 -28.82 2.78
N SER A 275 1.78 -28.19 3.94
CA SER A 275 1.12 -28.85 5.08
C SER A 275 -0.40 -28.91 4.95
N THR A 276 -1.03 -28.17 4.01
CA THR A 276 -2.49 -28.07 3.89
C THR A 276 -3.19 -29.43 3.77
N PRO A 277 -2.72 -30.41 2.96
CA PRO A 277 -3.35 -31.73 2.92
C PRO A 277 -3.33 -32.46 4.27
N LYS A 278 -2.25 -32.30 5.05
CA LYS A 278 -2.17 -32.88 6.41
C LYS A 278 -3.14 -32.19 7.36
N LEU A 279 -3.31 -30.86 7.25
CA LEU A 279 -4.30 -30.12 8.03
C LEU A 279 -5.73 -30.59 7.72
N VAL A 280 -6.04 -30.83 6.44
CA VAL A 280 -7.35 -31.36 6.01
C VAL A 280 -7.57 -32.76 6.59
N ALA A 281 -6.60 -33.66 6.49
CA ALA A 281 -6.70 -35.02 7.03
C ALA A 281 -6.91 -35.03 8.55
N ALA A 282 -6.18 -34.18 9.29
CA ALA A 282 -6.35 -34.03 10.73
C ALA A 282 -7.74 -33.48 11.09
N ALA A 283 -8.22 -32.46 10.37
CA ALA A 283 -9.53 -31.86 10.62
C ALA A 283 -10.69 -32.85 10.42
N LYS A 284 -10.56 -33.81 9.49
CA LYS A 284 -11.59 -34.83 9.25
C LYS A 284 -11.84 -35.74 10.46
N GLN A 285 -10.84 -35.94 11.32
CA GLN A 285 -10.96 -36.84 12.48
C GLN A 285 -11.98 -36.36 13.51
N SER A 286 -12.26 -35.05 13.55
CA SER A 286 -13.21 -34.44 14.48
C SER A 286 -14.32 -33.66 13.77
N ALA A 287 -14.49 -33.85 12.46
CA ALA A 287 -15.42 -33.10 11.64
C ALA A 287 -16.85 -33.65 11.77
N ASN A 288 -17.84 -32.75 11.84
CA ASN A 288 -19.24 -33.14 11.66
C ASN A 288 -19.53 -33.46 10.18
N ALA A 289 -20.73 -33.97 9.87
CA ALA A 289 -21.10 -34.42 8.53
C ALA A 289 -21.01 -33.31 7.45
N ASP A 290 -21.30 -32.05 7.80
CA ASP A 290 -21.14 -30.92 6.88
C ASP A 290 -19.66 -30.59 6.63
N GLN A 291 -18.87 -30.50 7.71
CA GLN A 291 -17.43 -30.25 7.65
C GLN A 291 -16.71 -31.35 6.88
N SER A 292 -17.04 -32.62 7.08
CA SER A 292 -16.44 -33.75 6.36
C SER A 292 -16.66 -33.65 4.86
N ARG A 293 -17.90 -33.38 4.41
CA ARG A 293 -18.21 -33.17 2.99
C ARG A 293 -17.45 -31.98 2.41
N ALA A 294 -17.35 -30.88 3.16
CA ALA A 294 -16.60 -29.71 2.73
C ALA A 294 -15.09 -29.99 2.63
N LEU A 295 -14.52 -30.73 3.58
CA LEU A 295 -13.11 -31.14 3.60
C LEU A 295 -12.79 -32.12 2.46
N ASP A 296 -13.71 -33.02 2.10
CA ASP A 296 -13.58 -33.89 0.92
C ASP A 296 -13.50 -33.05 -0.36
N ALA A 297 -14.43 -32.10 -0.54
CA ALA A 297 -14.42 -31.20 -1.70
C ALA A 297 -13.13 -30.35 -1.78
N LEU A 298 -12.67 -29.82 -0.65
CA LEU A 298 -11.40 -29.08 -0.57
C LEU A 298 -10.21 -29.98 -0.92
N SER A 299 -10.18 -31.22 -0.42
CA SER A 299 -9.12 -32.19 -0.73
C SER A 299 -9.02 -32.46 -2.24
N THR A 300 -10.15 -32.65 -2.91
CA THR A 300 -10.20 -32.85 -4.37
C THR A 300 -9.65 -31.63 -5.12
N LYS A 301 -10.07 -30.42 -4.74
CA LYS A 301 -9.57 -29.18 -5.35
C LYS A 301 -8.07 -28.97 -5.13
N LEU A 302 -7.56 -29.29 -3.94
CA LEU A 302 -6.13 -29.21 -3.63
C LEU A 302 -5.28 -30.21 -4.43
N ALA A 303 -5.84 -31.37 -4.80
CA ALA A 303 -5.16 -32.36 -5.65
C ALA A 303 -5.12 -31.92 -7.12
N GLN A 304 -6.13 -31.17 -7.58
CA GLN A 304 -6.26 -30.67 -8.95
C GLN A 304 -5.66 -29.28 -9.17
N ASN A 305 -5.05 -28.68 -8.14
CA ASN A 305 -4.60 -27.29 -8.19
C ASN A 305 -3.34 -27.16 -9.08
N PRO A 306 -3.39 -26.43 -10.21
CA PRO A 306 -2.27 -26.27 -11.13
C PRO A 306 -1.15 -25.37 -10.57
N ALA A 307 -1.36 -24.71 -9.43
CA ALA A 307 -0.36 -23.88 -8.77
C ALA A 307 0.66 -24.70 -7.93
N LYS A 308 0.58 -26.04 -7.94
CA LYS A 308 1.52 -26.97 -7.31
C LYS A 308 2.64 -27.38 -8.24
#